data_AF-A0A8U8CKM6-F1
#
_entry.id   AF-A0A8U8CKM6-F1
#
_cell.length_a   1.000
_cell.length_b   1.000
_cell.length_c   1.000
_cell.angle_alpha   90.00
_cell.angle_beta   90.00
_cell.angle_gamma   90.00
#
_symmetry.space_group_name_H-M   'P 1'
#
loop_
_entity.id
_entity.type
_entity.pdbx_description
1 polymer ?
#
loop_
_entity_poly.entity_id
_entity_poly.type
_entity_poly.pdbx_seq_one_letter_code
_entity_poly.pdbx_strand_id
1 'polypeptide(L)'
;YESPTPGIYYSFFFSFLQTMKSYKMDGPHRGFCLIINNVNFHSSQRKGSCKDAEQLERVFTWLGLDVRTYTDLTSREIINLMETWQRVPDHKDRNCFICCILSHGKSGAVYGTDDRLVSIRVLTSHFTAKRCPQLAAKPKLFFIQACQGDKIQRSLSRNTHPCSKVDGIS
;
A
#
# COMPACT_ATOMS: atom_id res chain seq x y z
N TYR A 1 -50.55 -19.23 4.42
CA TYR A 1 -49.30 -18.52 4.11
C TYR A 1 -48.80 -17.91 5.40
N GLU A 2 -47.93 -18.63 6.12
CA GLU A 2 -47.34 -18.11 7.35
C GLU A 2 -46.19 -17.17 6.99
N SER A 3 -46.28 -15.94 7.50
CA SER A 3 -45.18 -14.98 7.45
C SER A 3 -44.02 -15.52 8.31
N PRO A 4 -42.78 -15.51 7.80
CA PRO A 4 -41.64 -16.02 8.55
C PRO A 4 -41.45 -15.17 9.82
N THR A 5 -41.08 -15.85 10.91
CA THR A 5 -40.92 -15.24 12.23
C THR A 5 -39.79 -14.21 12.24
N PRO A 6 -39.92 -13.06 12.95
CA PRO A 6 -38.94 -11.98 12.96
C PRO A 6 -37.50 -12.41 13.32
N GLY A 7 -37.37 -13.48 14.10
CA GLY A 7 -36.09 -14.03 14.52
C GLY A 7 -35.25 -14.63 13.39
N ILE A 8 -35.87 -15.17 12.33
CA ILE A 8 -35.13 -15.68 11.17
C ILE A 8 -34.51 -14.51 10.40
N TYR A 9 -35.26 -13.41 10.22
CA TYR A 9 -34.75 -12.20 9.56
C TYR A 9 -33.63 -11.56 10.37
N TYR A 10 -33.78 -11.48 11.70
CA TYR A 10 -32.75 -10.93 12.57
C TYR A 10 -31.51 -11.82 12.61
N SER A 11 -31.66 -13.15 12.65
CA SER A 11 -30.54 -14.09 12.60
C SER A 11 -29.83 -14.06 11.24
N PHE A 12 -30.57 -13.96 10.13
CA PHE A 12 -29.98 -13.81 8.80
C PHE A 12 -29.28 -12.47 8.65
N PHE A 13 -29.88 -11.38 9.14
CA PHE A 13 -29.31 -10.04 9.11
C PHE A 13 -28.08 -9.93 10.02
N PHE A 14 -28.11 -10.55 11.20
CA PHE A 14 -26.98 -10.58 12.14
C PHE A 14 -25.84 -11.46 11.60
N SER A 15 -26.16 -12.61 11.01
CA SER A 15 -25.20 -13.45 10.28
C SER A 15 -24.59 -12.69 9.09
N PHE A 16 -25.42 -12.01 8.28
CA PHE A 16 -24.99 -11.15 7.18
C PHE A 16 -24.08 -9.99 7.62
N LEU A 17 -24.40 -9.33 8.74
CA LEU A 17 -23.55 -8.32 9.36
C LEU A 17 -22.24 -8.91 9.89
N GLN A 18 -22.25 -10.16 10.38
CA GLN A 18 -21.07 -10.86 10.87
C GLN A 18 -20.13 -11.29 9.72
N THR A 19 -20.67 -11.52 8.53
CA THR A 19 -19.91 -11.75 7.27
C THR A 19 -19.21 -10.48 6.74
N MET A 20 -19.57 -9.29 7.22
CA MET A 20 -19.02 -7.99 6.77
C MET A 20 -17.76 -7.53 7.53
N LYS A 21 -17.02 -8.43 8.21
CA LYS A 21 -15.76 -8.03 8.89
C LYS A 21 -14.56 -7.91 7.95
N SER A 22 -14.62 -8.46 6.74
CA SER A 22 -13.48 -8.49 5.81
C SER A 22 -13.90 -8.21 4.38
N TYR A 23 -13.00 -7.59 3.60
CA TYR A 23 -13.21 -7.43 2.16
C TYR A 23 -13.26 -8.79 1.47
N LYS A 24 -14.11 -8.90 0.45
CA LYS A 24 -14.18 -10.08 -0.43
C LYS A 24 -12.87 -10.20 -1.22
N MET A 25 -12.15 -11.31 -1.04
CA MET A 25 -10.81 -11.57 -1.61
C MET A 25 -10.69 -12.92 -2.35
N ASP A 26 -11.84 -13.55 -2.63
CA ASP A 26 -12.01 -14.87 -3.25
C ASP A 26 -12.35 -14.80 -4.76
N GLY A 27 -12.09 -13.65 -5.40
CA GLY A 27 -12.31 -13.48 -6.84
C GLY A 27 -11.24 -14.19 -7.68
N PRO A 28 -11.43 -14.25 -9.01
CA PRO A 28 -10.53 -14.97 -9.91
C PRO A 28 -9.11 -14.38 -9.92
N HIS A 29 -8.98 -13.08 -9.61
CA HIS A 29 -7.71 -12.38 -9.52
C HIS A 29 -7.69 -11.49 -8.26
N ARG A 30 -6.63 -11.58 -7.45
CA ARG A 30 -6.57 -10.80 -6.21
C ARG A 30 -6.46 -9.31 -6.45
N GLY A 31 -5.64 -8.86 -7.39
CA GLY A 31 -5.37 -7.44 -7.54
C GLY A 31 -4.18 -7.12 -8.43
N PHE A 32 -4.00 -5.84 -8.69
CA PHE A 32 -2.74 -5.31 -9.21
C PHE A 32 -1.89 -4.77 -8.07
N CYS A 33 -0.57 -4.91 -8.20
CA CYS A 33 0.40 -4.25 -7.35
C CYS A 33 1.35 -3.42 -8.23
N LEU A 34 1.29 -2.10 -8.12
CA LEU A 34 2.25 -1.22 -8.78
C LEU A 34 3.45 -1.01 -7.86
N ILE A 35 4.66 -1.14 -8.36
CA ILE A 35 5.89 -0.79 -7.64
C ILE A 35 6.58 0.30 -8.44
N ILE A 36 6.72 1.48 -7.85
CA ILE A 36 7.49 2.59 -8.42
C ILE A 36 8.77 2.71 -7.61
N ASN A 37 9.91 2.45 -8.25
CA ASN A 37 11.22 2.49 -7.62
C ASN A 37 12.10 3.53 -8.31
N ASN A 38 12.15 4.73 -7.76
CA ASN A 38 13.07 5.77 -8.20
C ASN A 38 14.38 5.64 -7.43
N VAL A 39 15.46 5.40 -8.17
CA VAL A 39 16.80 5.09 -7.66
C VAL A 39 17.79 6.16 -8.08
N ASN A 40 17.75 6.59 -9.34
CA ASN A 40 18.71 7.50 -9.94
C ASN A 40 18.10 8.89 -10.09
N PHE A 41 18.59 9.85 -9.29
CA PHE A 41 18.19 11.25 -9.34
C PHE A 41 19.36 12.09 -9.84
N HIS A 42 19.10 13.32 -10.29
CA HIS A 42 20.16 14.21 -10.74
C HIS A 42 21.16 14.52 -9.63
N SER A 43 20.66 14.69 -8.40
CA SER A 43 21.45 15.11 -7.24
C SER A 43 21.99 13.96 -6.37
N SER A 44 21.45 12.75 -6.49
CA SER A 44 21.81 11.62 -5.60
C SER A 44 21.33 10.26 -6.12
N GLN A 45 21.77 9.19 -5.46
CA GLN A 45 21.37 7.82 -5.79
C GLN A 45 20.92 7.05 -4.54
N ARG A 46 19.78 6.37 -4.63
CA ARG A 46 19.21 5.54 -3.55
C ARG A 46 19.75 4.12 -3.56
N LYS A 47 21.04 3.97 -3.24
CA LYS A 47 21.71 2.67 -3.17
C LYS A 47 20.95 1.71 -2.24
N GLY A 48 20.66 0.50 -2.73
CA GLY A 48 19.96 -0.55 -1.97
C GLY A 48 18.45 -0.65 -2.22
N SER A 49 17.80 0.39 -2.77
CA SER A 49 16.35 0.37 -3.03
C SER A 49 15.89 -0.73 -3.99
N CYS A 50 16.79 -1.23 -4.86
CA CYS A 50 16.49 -2.36 -5.75
C CYS A 50 16.18 -3.65 -4.97
N LYS A 51 16.83 -3.88 -3.82
CA LYS A 51 16.54 -5.05 -2.99
C LYS A 51 15.15 -4.94 -2.38
N ASP A 52 14.75 -3.76 -1.94
CA ASP A 52 13.40 -3.52 -1.41
C ASP A 52 12.34 -3.78 -2.49
N ALA A 53 12.55 -3.27 -3.70
CA ALA A 53 11.64 -3.50 -4.84
C ALA A 53 11.52 -4.99 -5.18
N GLU A 54 12.63 -5.72 -5.25
CA GLU A 54 12.65 -7.17 -5.50
C GLU A 54 11.89 -7.95 -4.42
N GLN A 55 12.08 -7.59 -3.13
CA GLN A 55 11.35 -8.25 -2.04
C GLN A 55 9.84 -7.95 -2.10
N LEU A 56 9.45 -6.71 -2.42
CA LEU A 56 8.03 -6.36 -2.59
C LEU A 56 7.42 -7.13 -3.76
N GLU A 57 8.11 -7.23 -4.89
CA GLU A 57 7.67 -8.01 -6.04
C GLU A 57 7.50 -9.49 -5.68
N ARG A 58 8.47 -10.08 -4.99
CA ARG A 58 8.39 -11.47 -4.52
C ARG A 58 7.21 -11.69 -3.57
N VAL A 59 7.03 -10.82 -2.58
CA VAL A 59 5.95 -10.95 -1.59
C VAL A 59 4.58 -10.78 -2.22
N PHE A 60 4.37 -9.74 -3.04
CA PHE A 60 3.05 -9.51 -3.63
C PHE A 60 2.71 -10.50 -4.74
N THR A 61 3.71 -11.02 -5.46
CA THR A 61 3.52 -12.16 -6.37
C THR A 61 3.13 -13.41 -5.61
N TRP A 62 3.83 -13.73 -4.51
CA TRP A 62 3.47 -14.87 -3.64
C TRP A 62 2.07 -14.72 -3.04
N LEU A 63 1.66 -13.48 -2.70
CA LEU A 63 0.30 -13.16 -2.29
C LEU A 63 -0.70 -13.17 -3.44
N GLY A 64 -0.32 -13.51 -4.67
CA GLY A 64 -1.20 -13.70 -5.83
C GLY A 64 -1.64 -12.43 -6.55
N LEU A 65 -0.93 -11.31 -6.37
CA LEU A 65 -1.17 -10.08 -7.14
C LEU A 65 -0.39 -10.10 -8.47
N ASP A 66 -0.93 -9.39 -9.46
CA ASP A 66 -0.25 -9.07 -10.71
C ASP A 66 0.63 -7.84 -10.48
N VAL A 67 1.94 -8.08 -10.33
CA VAL A 67 2.92 -7.03 -10.00
C VAL A 67 3.43 -6.35 -11.27
N ARG A 68 3.47 -5.02 -11.25
CA ARG A 68 4.03 -4.18 -12.32
C ARG A 68 5.03 -3.19 -11.74
N THR A 69 6.29 -3.37 -12.09
CA THR A 69 7.40 -2.55 -11.61
C THR A 69 7.79 -1.48 -12.62
N TYR A 70 7.98 -0.26 -12.14
CA TYR A 70 8.40 0.91 -12.91
C TYR A 70 9.59 1.56 -12.20
N THR A 71 10.59 1.97 -12.98
CA THR A 71 11.87 2.46 -12.44
C THR A 71 12.15 3.85 -12.98
N ASP A 72 12.68 4.72 -12.11
CA ASP A 72 13.22 6.04 -12.45
C ASP A 72 12.26 6.98 -13.20
N LEU A 73 11.01 7.06 -12.73
CA LEU A 73 9.99 7.95 -13.29
C LEU A 73 10.16 9.40 -12.83
N THR A 74 10.01 10.33 -13.77
CA THR A 74 9.84 11.77 -13.50
C THR A 74 8.51 12.05 -12.80
N SER A 75 8.39 13.23 -12.19
CA SER A 75 7.17 13.68 -11.52
C SER A 75 5.94 13.60 -12.42
N ARG A 76 6.08 13.98 -13.69
CA ARG A 76 5.02 13.91 -14.70
C ARG A 76 4.67 12.48 -15.08
N GLU A 77 5.66 11.61 -15.24
CA GLU A 77 5.43 10.20 -15.57
C GLU A 77 4.73 9.46 -14.43
N ILE A 78 5.04 9.77 -13.17
CA ILE A 78 4.31 9.21 -12.01
C ILE A 78 2.83 9.60 -12.10
N ILE A 79 2.50 10.86 -12.39
CA ILE A 79 1.10 11.30 -12.53
C ILE A 79 0.41 10.60 -13.70
N ASN A 80 1.04 10.59 -14.87
CA ASN A 80 0.50 9.91 -16.07
C ASN A 80 0.28 8.41 -15.80
N LEU A 81 1.16 7.78 -15.05
CA LEU A 81 1.03 6.38 -14.65
C LEU A 81 -0.21 6.18 -13.78
N MET A 82 -0.44 7.04 -12.77
CA MET A 82 -1.67 6.97 -11.96
C MET A 82 -2.93 7.18 -12.79
N GLU A 83 -2.92 8.12 -13.74
CA GLU A 83 -4.04 8.36 -14.65
C GLU A 83 -4.33 7.16 -15.56
N THR A 84 -3.28 6.51 -16.04
CA THR A 84 -3.37 5.30 -16.87
C THR A 84 -3.98 4.17 -16.06
N TRP A 85 -3.41 3.88 -14.89
CA TRP A 85 -3.88 2.80 -14.03
C TRP A 85 -5.27 3.05 -13.44
N GLN A 86 -5.66 4.31 -13.23
CA GLN A 86 -7.03 4.65 -12.82
C GLN A 86 -8.09 4.14 -13.82
N ARG A 87 -7.74 4.04 -15.12
CA ARG A 87 -8.67 3.73 -16.22
C ARG A 87 -8.63 2.26 -16.67
N VAL A 88 -7.78 1.42 -16.07
CA VAL A 88 -7.65 0.01 -16.45
C VAL A 88 -8.96 -0.73 -16.17
N PRO A 89 -9.60 -1.36 -17.19
CA PRO A 89 -10.90 -2.01 -17.03
C PRO A 89 -10.85 -3.29 -16.18
N ASP A 90 -9.68 -3.93 -16.11
CA ASP A 90 -9.44 -5.17 -15.37
C ASP A 90 -9.59 -4.99 -13.85
N HIS A 91 -9.64 -3.76 -13.33
CA HIS A 91 -9.95 -3.53 -11.93
C HIS A 91 -11.30 -4.11 -11.54
N LYS A 92 -12.26 -4.18 -12.48
CA LYS A 92 -13.61 -4.70 -12.23
C LYS A 92 -13.60 -6.13 -11.67
N ASP A 93 -12.77 -7.01 -12.22
CA ASP A 93 -12.75 -8.44 -11.88
C ASP A 93 -11.68 -8.80 -10.84
N ARG A 94 -11.01 -7.78 -10.28
CA ARG A 94 -9.97 -7.90 -9.26
C ARG A 94 -10.47 -7.45 -7.90
N ASN A 95 -9.98 -8.07 -6.82
CA ASN A 95 -10.46 -7.80 -5.46
C ASN A 95 -9.84 -6.56 -4.80
N CYS A 96 -8.59 -6.22 -5.10
CA CYS A 96 -7.85 -5.13 -4.46
C CYS A 96 -6.89 -4.40 -5.40
N PHE A 97 -6.36 -3.28 -4.92
CA PHE A 97 -5.28 -2.55 -5.57
C PHE A 97 -4.20 -2.17 -4.55
N ILE A 98 -2.94 -2.37 -4.92
CA ILE A 98 -1.78 -2.01 -4.11
C ILE A 98 -0.85 -1.12 -4.94
N CYS A 99 -0.29 -0.08 -4.33
CA CYS A 99 0.76 0.73 -4.92
C CYS A 99 1.87 1.01 -3.91
N CYS A 100 3.09 0.59 -4.24
CA CYS A 100 4.30 0.85 -3.49
C CYS A 100 5.10 1.95 -4.20
N ILE A 101 5.53 2.96 -3.46
CA ILE A 101 6.33 4.07 -3.97
C ILE A 101 7.60 4.18 -3.13
N LEU A 102 8.75 3.92 -3.76
CA LEU A 102 10.08 3.97 -3.18
C LEU A 102 10.83 5.12 -3.86
N SER A 103 11.02 6.23 -3.13
CA SER A 103 11.66 7.43 -3.66
C SER A 103 12.26 8.29 -2.55
N HIS A 104 12.93 9.39 -2.90
CA HIS A 104 13.06 10.51 -1.97
C HIS A 104 11.69 11.13 -1.70
N GLY A 105 11.57 11.88 -0.61
CA GLY A 105 10.35 12.60 -0.32
C GLY A 105 10.54 13.75 0.63
N LYS A 106 9.44 14.46 0.83
CA LYS A 106 9.25 15.52 1.82
C LYS A 106 7.85 15.36 2.40
N SER A 107 7.57 15.95 3.55
CA SER A 107 6.24 15.88 4.20
C SER A 107 5.07 16.01 3.21
N GLY A 108 4.32 14.93 3.03
CA GLY A 108 3.15 14.81 2.15
C GLY A 108 3.42 14.54 0.66
N ALA A 109 4.67 14.34 0.26
CA ALA A 109 5.07 14.25 -1.14
C ALA A 109 6.27 13.31 -1.40
N VAL A 110 6.41 12.88 -2.64
CA VAL A 110 7.53 12.07 -3.16
C VAL A 110 8.20 12.80 -4.32
N TYR A 111 9.48 12.56 -4.55
CA TYR A 111 10.21 13.11 -5.70
C TYR A 111 10.09 12.22 -6.93
N GLY A 112 9.95 12.83 -8.11
CA GLY A 112 10.35 12.23 -9.37
C GLY A 112 11.87 12.29 -9.57
N THR A 113 12.39 11.59 -10.57
CA THR A 113 13.82 11.64 -10.94
C THR A 113 14.28 13.01 -11.47
N ASP A 114 13.33 13.86 -11.85
CA ASP A 114 13.49 15.26 -12.22
C ASP A 114 13.56 16.22 -11.00
N ASP A 115 13.74 15.67 -9.79
CA ASP A 115 13.81 16.41 -8.52
C ASP A 115 12.57 17.29 -8.24
N ARG A 116 11.43 17.00 -8.90
CA ARG A 116 10.15 17.67 -8.66
C ARG A 116 9.26 16.84 -7.75
N LEU A 117 8.53 17.52 -6.86
CA LEU A 117 7.63 16.89 -5.90
C LEU A 117 6.27 16.57 -6.51
N VAL A 118 5.73 15.42 -6.13
CA VAL A 118 4.34 15.03 -6.37
C VAL A 118 3.66 14.71 -5.05
N SER A 119 2.50 15.32 -4.82
CA SER A 119 1.74 15.09 -3.59
C SER A 119 1.21 13.66 -3.51
N ILE A 120 1.45 12.98 -2.38
CA ILE A 120 0.90 11.64 -2.11
C ILE A 120 -0.64 11.68 -2.14
N ARG A 121 -1.25 12.77 -1.68
CA ARG A 121 -2.71 12.97 -1.73
C ARG A 121 -3.20 13.04 -3.19
N VAL A 122 -2.47 13.72 -4.07
CA VAL A 122 -2.80 13.75 -5.51
C VAL A 122 -2.72 12.35 -6.09
N LEU A 123 -1.64 11.60 -5.84
CA LEU A 123 -1.47 10.23 -6.34
C LEU A 123 -2.60 9.32 -5.88
N THR A 124 -2.86 9.25 -4.57
CA THR A 124 -3.91 8.39 -4.00
C THR A 124 -5.32 8.80 -4.44
N SER A 125 -5.57 10.09 -4.72
CA SER A 125 -6.90 10.56 -5.13
C SER A 125 -7.40 9.94 -6.44
N HIS A 126 -6.50 9.51 -7.32
CA HIS A 126 -6.83 8.86 -8.59
C HIS A 126 -7.66 7.59 -8.38
N PHE A 127 -7.49 6.92 -7.25
CA PHE A 127 -8.15 5.65 -6.94
C PHE A 127 -9.34 5.79 -5.98
N THR A 128 -9.87 7.00 -5.80
CA THR A 128 -11.13 7.21 -5.08
C THR A 128 -12.31 6.59 -5.83
N ALA A 129 -13.40 6.24 -5.13
CA ALA A 129 -14.58 5.65 -5.77
C ALA A 129 -15.19 6.52 -6.89
N LYS A 130 -15.03 7.86 -6.82
CA LYS A 130 -15.48 8.78 -7.87
C LYS A 130 -14.59 8.73 -9.11
N ARG A 131 -13.27 8.59 -8.94
CA ARG A 131 -12.29 8.65 -10.03
C ARG A 131 -11.98 7.28 -10.63
N CYS A 132 -12.00 6.23 -9.81
CA CYS A 132 -11.87 4.84 -10.23
C CYS A 132 -13.06 4.01 -9.69
N PRO A 133 -14.25 4.09 -10.32
CA PRO A 133 -15.45 3.40 -9.85
C PRO A 133 -15.30 1.89 -9.76
N GLN A 134 -14.44 1.28 -10.59
CA GLN A 134 -14.18 -0.17 -10.57
C GLN A 134 -13.47 -0.66 -9.30
N LEU A 135 -12.85 0.26 -8.55
CA LEU A 135 -12.26 0.02 -7.24
C LEU A 135 -13.15 0.52 -6.09
N ALA A 136 -14.40 0.92 -6.35
CA ALA A 136 -15.36 1.26 -5.29
C ALA A 136 -15.58 0.03 -4.39
N ALA A 137 -15.68 0.26 -3.08
CA ALA A 137 -15.79 -0.78 -2.03
C ALA A 137 -14.65 -1.83 -1.98
N LYS A 138 -13.60 -1.70 -2.79
CA LYS A 138 -12.41 -2.57 -2.77
C LYS A 138 -11.27 -1.96 -1.96
N PRO A 139 -10.46 -2.73 -1.23
CA PRO A 139 -9.32 -2.20 -0.49
C PRO A 139 -8.26 -1.65 -1.44
N LYS A 140 -7.68 -0.51 -1.06
CA LYS A 140 -6.64 0.22 -1.79
C LYS A 140 -5.51 0.54 -0.83
N LEU A 141 -4.38 -0.12 -0.99
CA LEU A 141 -3.24 -0.03 -0.08
C LEU A 141 -2.11 0.77 -0.74
N PHE A 142 -1.57 1.75 -0.03
CA PHE A 142 -0.43 2.53 -0.50
C PHE A 142 0.72 2.42 0.50
N PHE A 143 1.85 1.89 0.04
CA PHE A 143 3.07 1.77 0.82
C PHE A 143 4.07 2.81 0.34
N ILE A 144 4.38 3.80 1.18
CA ILE A 144 5.26 4.92 0.81
C ILE A 144 6.56 4.82 1.59
N GLN A 145 7.63 4.47 0.91
CA GLN A 145 8.98 4.49 1.43
C GLN A 145 9.67 5.74 0.90
N ALA A 146 9.56 6.82 1.67
CA ALA A 146 10.16 8.11 1.37
C ALA A 146 10.34 8.93 2.65
N CYS A 147 11.32 9.84 2.69
CA CYS A 147 11.45 10.78 3.80
C CYS A 147 10.18 11.64 3.89
N GLN A 148 9.66 11.87 5.11
CA GLN A 148 8.45 12.69 5.34
C GLN A 148 8.70 13.83 6.34
N GLY A 149 9.97 14.19 6.53
CA GLY A 149 10.41 15.27 7.39
C GLY A 149 11.91 15.18 7.63
N ASP A 150 12.50 16.28 8.10
CA ASP A 150 13.96 16.41 8.27
C ASP A 150 14.44 16.05 9.68
N LYS A 151 13.49 15.76 10.59
CA LYS A 151 13.79 15.39 11.98
C LYS A 151 14.25 13.94 12.03
N ILE A 152 15.54 13.72 12.22
CA ILE A 152 16.09 12.42 12.58
C ILE A 152 15.58 12.07 13.97
N GLN A 153 14.74 11.04 14.07
CA GLN A 153 14.35 10.50 15.36
C GLN A 153 15.57 9.79 15.96
N ARG A 154 16.17 10.40 16.98
CA ARG A 154 17.30 9.80 17.70
C ARG A 154 16.82 8.55 18.42
N SER A 155 17.55 7.46 18.28
CA SER A 155 17.34 6.27 19.11
C SER A 155 17.55 6.66 20.58
N LEU A 156 16.60 6.31 21.44
CA LEU A 156 16.82 6.40 22.88
C LEU A 156 17.83 5.30 23.25
N SER A 157 18.99 5.68 23.74
CA SER A 157 19.91 4.74 24.39
C SER A 157 19.19 4.15 25.60
N ARG A 158 18.89 2.85 25.57
CA ARG A 158 18.46 2.12 26.77
C ARG A 158 19.61 2.21 27.77
N ASN A 159 19.42 2.94 28.86
CA ASN A 159 20.20 2.68 30.07
C ASN A 159 19.87 1.25 30.48
N THR A 160 20.73 0.30 30.11
CA THR A 160 20.68 -1.05 30.63
C THR A 160 20.96 -0.96 32.11
N HIS A 161 19.93 -1.02 32.94
CA HIS A 161 20.12 -1.46 34.32
C HIS A 161 20.73 -2.87 34.23
N PRO A 162 21.93 -3.11 34.79
CA PRO A 162 22.49 -4.45 34.78
C PRO A 162 21.52 -5.38 35.51
N CYS A 163 21.09 -6.42 34.81
CA CYS A 163 20.33 -7.51 35.43
C CYS A 163 21.22 -8.13 36.51
N SER A 164 20.84 -7.95 37.79
CA SER A 164 21.50 -8.60 38.91
C SER A 164 21.44 -10.11 38.70
N LYS A 165 22.60 -10.74 38.57
CA LYS A 165 22.71 -12.20 38.59
C LYS A 165 22.11 -12.69 39.90
N VAL A 166 21.15 -13.60 39.82
CA VAL A 166 20.69 -14.37 40.96
C VAL A 166 21.72 -15.46 41.17
N ASP A 167 22.43 -15.43 42.30
CA ASP A 167 23.37 -16.47 42.68
C ASP A 167 22.60 -17.78 42.91
N GLY A 168 23.06 -18.83 42.20
CA GLY A 168 22.53 -20.18 42.35
C GLY A 168 22.88 -20.76 43.70
N ILE A 169 21.87 -21.28 44.39
CA ILE A 169 22.02 -22.06 45.62
C ILE A 169 22.56 -23.44 45.25
N SER A 170 23.67 -23.85 45.86
CA SER A 170 24.00 -25.25 46.12
C SER A 170 24.03 -25.49 47.62
#